data_AF-A0A2T7NT27-F1
#
_entry.id   AF-A0A2T7NT27-F1
#
_cell.length_a   1.000
_cell.length_b   1.000
_cell.length_c   1.000
_cell.angle_alpha   90.00
_cell.angle_beta   90.00
_cell.angle_gamma   90.00
#
_symmetry.space_group_name_H-M   'P 1'
#
loop_
_entity.id
_entity.type
_entity.pdbx_description
1 polymer ?
#
loop_
_entity_poly.entity_id
_entity_poly.type
_entity_poly.pdbx_seq_one_letter_code
_entity_poly.pdbx_strand_id
1 'polypeptide(L)' 'MPREEGEAAQGETPLKVNFLVEEKLKMRPDGPTDNELSNMFFTTKHTWRPRPREDKLKPKNIPVDRDGL' A
#
# COMPACT_ATOMS: atom_id res chain seq x y z
N MET A 1 19.08 -17.66 7.35
CA MET A 1 18.48 -16.30 7.35
C MET A 1 19.61 -15.33 7.08
N PRO A 2 19.62 -14.61 5.95
CA PRO A 2 20.61 -13.57 5.73
C PRO A 2 20.41 -12.50 6.81
N ARG A 3 21.43 -12.22 7.61
CA ARG A 3 21.48 -11.00 8.43
C ARG A 3 22.19 -9.98 7.58
N GLU A 4 21.43 -9.11 6.93
CA GLU A 4 22.00 -7.95 6.27
C GLU A 4 22.33 -6.92 7.36
N GLU A 5 23.56 -6.99 7.87
CA GLU A 5 24.16 -5.90 8.62
C GLU A 5 24.51 -4.81 7.60
N GLY A 6 23.55 -3.93 7.33
CA GLY A 6 23.75 -2.80 6.45
C GLY A 6 24.80 -1.87 7.04
N GLU A 7 25.94 -1.75 6.37
CA GLU A 7 26.97 -0.74 6.62
C GLU A 7 26.36 0.67 6.42
N ALA A 8 25.70 1.19 7.45
CA ALA A 8 25.19 2.55 7.52
C ALA A 8 26.30 3.54 7.93
N ALA A 9 27.52 3.33 7.44
CA ALA A 9 28.67 4.17 7.73
C ALA A 9 28.84 5.20 6.60
N GLN A 10 28.22 6.36 6.81
CA GLN A 10 28.83 7.66 6.51
C GLN A 10 29.28 7.88 5.06
N GLY A 11 28.31 8.23 4.22
CA GLY A 11 28.56 9.07 3.05
C GLY A 11 27.32 9.89 2.80
N GLU A 12 27.47 11.19 2.50
CA GLU A 12 26.40 12.01 1.94
C GLU A 12 26.04 11.45 0.57
N THR A 13 25.25 10.39 0.58
CA THR A 13 24.95 9.56 -0.58
C THR A 13 23.53 9.87 -1.05
N PRO A 14 23.24 9.67 -2.34
CA PRO A 14 21.87 9.78 -2.87
C PRO A 14 20.85 8.94 -2.09
N LEU A 15 21.30 7.94 -1.33
CA LEU A 15 20.48 7.14 -0.42
C LEU A 15 19.83 7.97 0.71
N LYS A 16 20.54 8.97 1.25
CA LYS A 16 20.00 9.88 2.27
C LYS A 16 18.89 10.78 1.70
N VAL A 17 19.05 11.19 0.44
CA VAL A 17 18.02 11.97 -0.27
C VAL A 17 16.78 11.10 -0.50
N ASN A 18 16.96 9.85 -0.94
CA ASN A 18 15.86 8.90 -1.10
C ASN A 18 15.14 8.63 0.23
N PHE A 19 15.88 8.43 1.33
CA PHE A 19 15.30 8.22 2.66
C PHE A 19 14.44 9.42 3.11
N LEU A 20 14.92 10.66 2.94
CA LEU A 20 14.16 11.86 3.28
C LEU A 20 12.92 12.04 2.41
N VAL A 21 13.00 11.65 1.13
CA VAL A 21 11.84 11.64 0.22
C VAL A 21 10.83 10.60 0.67
N GLU A 22 11.25 9.37 0.97
CA GLU A 22 10.39 8.29 1.47
C GLU A 22 9.73 8.64 2.81
N GLU A 23 10.47 9.22 3.75
CA GLU A 23 9.96 9.65 5.05
C GLU A 23 8.85 10.71 4.89
N LYS A 24 9.06 11.68 4.01
CA LYS A 24 8.03 12.69 3.66
C LYS A 24 6.83 12.05 2.95
N LEU A 25 7.06 11.11 2.05
CA LEU A 25 5.99 10.43 1.30
C LEU A 25 5.16 9.50 2.20
N LYS A 26 5.73 8.97 3.28
CA LYS A 26 5.06 8.10 4.25
C LYS A 26 3.99 8.83 5.08
N MET A 27 4.22 10.10 5.40
CA MET A 27 3.34 10.91 6.25
C MET A 27 2.43 11.86 5.46
N ARG A 28 2.17 11.55 4.17
CA ARG A 28 1.27 12.36 3.34
C ARG A 28 -0.16 12.35 3.90
N PRO A 29 -0.82 13.52 4.06
CA PRO A 29 -2.17 13.60 4.63
C PRO A 29 -3.21 12.90 3.76
N ASP A 30 -3.05 12.94 2.45
CA ASP A 30 -3.95 12.31 1.48
C ASP A 30 -3.66 10.81 1.24
N GLY A 31 -2.58 10.29 1.82
CA GLY A 31 -2.14 8.90 1.65
C GLY A 31 -1.50 8.59 0.28
N PRO A 32 -1.30 7.30 -0.03
CA PRO A 32 -0.75 6.85 -1.31
C PRO A 32 -1.75 7.05 -2.46
N THR A 33 -1.22 7.29 -3.65
CA THR A 33 -2.02 7.41 -4.88
C THR A 33 -2.46 6.04 -5.42
N ASP A 34 -3.55 6.00 -6.19
CA ASP A 34 -4.03 4.77 -6.86
C ASP A 34 -2.96 4.08 -7.72
N ASN A 35 -2.04 4.85 -8.32
CA ASN A 35 -0.95 4.31 -9.13
C ASN A 35 0.14 3.66 -8.25
N GLU A 36 0.47 4.27 -7.11
CA GLU A 36 1.39 3.69 -6.14
C GLU A 36 0.81 2.38 -5.57
N LEU A 37 -0.49 2.37 -5.25
CA LEU A 37 -1.21 1.17 -4.79
C LEU A 37 -1.25 0.09 -5.88
N SER A 38 -1.50 0.44 -7.13
CA SER A 38 -1.50 -0.53 -8.23
C SER A 38 -0.14 -1.20 -8.42
N ASN A 39 0.94 -0.43 -8.28
CA ASN A 39 2.31 -0.94 -8.41
C ASN A 39 2.71 -1.81 -7.19
N MET A 40 2.31 -1.43 -5.98
CA MET A 40 2.61 -2.20 -4.76
C MET A 40 1.88 -3.54 -4.72
N PHE A 41 0.60 -3.57 -5.11
CA PHE A 41 -0.24 -4.77 -5.03
C PHE A 41 -0.31 -5.56 -6.34
N PHE A 42 0.41 -5.14 -7.38
CA PHE A 42 0.34 -5.73 -8.72
C PHE A 42 -1.11 -5.83 -9.23
N THR A 43 -1.89 -4.78 -8.97
CA THR A 43 -3.31 -4.67 -9.37
C THR A 43 -3.49 -3.59 -10.43
N THR A 44 -4.72 -3.43 -10.95
CA THR A 44 -5.02 -2.29 -11.82
C THR A 44 -5.46 -1.09 -11.00
N LYS A 45 -5.16 0.14 -11.45
CA LYS A 45 -5.58 1.38 -10.76
C LYS A 45 -7.10 1.50 -10.53
N HIS A 46 -7.92 0.82 -11.33
CA HIS A 46 -9.38 0.95 -11.28
C HIS A 46 -10.00 0.39 -10.00
N THR A 47 -9.33 -0.57 -9.35
CA THR A 47 -9.84 -1.21 -8.12
C THR A 47 -9.86 -0.27 -6.92
N TRP A 48 -8.98 0.73 -6.94
CA TRP A 48 -8.79 1.68 -5.83
C TRP A 48 -9.72 2.89 -5.93
N ARG A 49 -10.34 3.11 -7.09
CA ARG A 49 -11.28 4.22 -7.29
C ARG A 49 -12.52 4.06 -6.41
N PRO A 50 -13.01 5.16 -5.82
CA PRO A 50 -14.22 5.13 -5.00
C PRO A 50 -15.42 4.69 -5.84
N ARG A 51 -16.18 3.72 -5.35
CA ARG A 51 -17.44 3.32 -5.95
C ARG A 51 -18.58 4.29 -5.59
N PRO A 52 -19.58 4.44 -6.47
CA PRO A 52 -20.81 5.16 -6.14
C PRO A 52 -21.53 4.53 -4.95
N ARG A 53 -22.41 5.30 -4.29
CA ARG A 53 -23.07 4.89 -3.04
C ARG A 53 -23.95 3.65 -3.23
N GLU A 54 -24.60 3.52 -4.38
CA GLU A 54 -25.49 2.40 -4.71
C GLU A 54 -24.75 1.06 -4.70
N ASP A 55 -23.55 1.01 -5.27
CA ASP A 55 -22.69 -0.19 -5.30
C ASP A 55 -22.11 -0.59 -3.93
N LYS A 56 -22.20 0.31 -2.93
CA LYS A 56 -21.76 0.03 -1.56
C LYS A 56 -22.81 -0.72 -0.74
N LEU A 57 -24.03 -0.87 -1.27
CA LEU A 57 -25.13 -1.61 -0.64
C LEU A 57 -24.94 -3.12 -0.79
N LYS A 58 -23.79 -3.64 -0.33
CA LYS A 58 -23.61 -5.09 -0.21
C LYS A 58 -24.42 -5.59 0.99
N PRO A 59 -25.06 -6.77 0.90
CA PRO A 59 -25.73 -7.37 2.04
C PRO A 59 -24.70 -7.58 3.16
N LYS A 60 -24.95 -7.01 4.33
CA LYS A 60 -24.03 -7.09 5.48
C LYS A 60 -24.03 -8.49 6.12
N ASN A 61 -25.11 -9.24 5.94
CA ASN A 61 -25.31 -10.57 6.50
C ASN A 61 -25.25 -11.61 5.38
N ILE A 62 -24.05 -11.83 4.85
CA ILE A 62 -23.81 -12.95 3.93
C ILE A 62 -23.72 -14.20 4.80
N PRO A 63 -24.57 -15.23 4.59
CA PRO A 63 -24.41 -16.50 5.27
C PRO A 63 -23.02 -17.06 4.97
N VAL A 64 -22.21 -17.24 6.00
CA VAL A 64 -20.92 -17.93 5.86
C VAL A 64 -21.22 -19.41 6.01
N ASP A 65 -21.22 -20.11 4.88
CA ASP A 65 -21.29 -21.57 4.91
C ASP A 65 -19.99 -22.10 5.52
N ARG A 66 -20.09 -22.73 6.69
CA ARG A 66 -18.97 -23.41 7.36
C ARG A 66 -19.01 -24.92 7.11
N ASP A 67 -20.07 -25.43 6.48
CA ASP A 67 -20.36 -26.85 6.30
C ASP A 67 -20.50 -27.23 4.81
N GLY A 68 -19.72 -26.59 3.95
CA GLY A 68 -19.52 -26.99 2.55
C GLY A 68 -18.31 -27.91 2.38
N LEU A 69 -18.40 -29.14 2.91
CA LEU A 69 -17.51 -30.27 2.60
C LEU A 69 -18.32 -31.43 2.04
#